data_AF-A0ABD0KPP5-F1
#
_entry.id   AF-A0ABD0KPP5-F1
#
_cell.length_a   1.000
_cell.length_b   1.000
_cell.length_c   1.000
_cell.angle_alpha   90.00
_cell.angle_beta   90.00
_cell.angle_gamma   90.00
#
_symmetry.space_group_name_H-M   'P 1'
#
loop_
_entity.id
_entity.type
_entity.pdbx_description
1 polymer ?
#
loop_
_entity_poly.entity_id
_entity_poly.type
_entity_poly.pdbx_seq_one_letter_code
_entity_poly.pdbx_strand_id
1 'polypeptide(L)'
;MAPMTTVQLVTTVMALPDVSCYDPSSIQRGQEECMRREGLDVDLPQVHLRSGMQAKQSYMDAILSNNKDIHTVCREKLPRQRAMSCAIDVASKCMPAGYKDYLPDSSSAAGILDEICDNPDLFNIKCATAKASELFDCGYGRGIQYGGGPTKDLLCKAFHWNVDCLLE
;
A
#
# COMPACT_ATOMS: atom_id res chain seq x y z
N MET A 1 17.75 -22.02 44.67
CA MET A 1 16.49 -21.94 43.91
C MET A 1 16.35 -20.51 43.42
N ALA A 2 16.59 -20.27 42.14
CA ALA A 2 16.45 -18.94 41.53
C ALA A 2 15.07 -18.84 40.84
N PRO A 3 14.38 -17.68 40.89
CA PRO A 3 13.11 -17.53 40.23
C PRO A 3 13.33 -17.35 38.72
N MET A 4 12.58 -18.10 37.91
CA MET A 4 12.47 -17.87 36.46
C MET A 4 11.67 -16.59 36.25
N THR A 5 12.30 -15.58 35.65
CA THR A 5 11.63 -14.37 35.18
C THR A 5 10.90 -14.71 33.89
N THR A 6 9.57 -14.82 33.95
CA THR A 6 8.71 -14.96 32.77
C THR A 6 8.79 -13.66 31.97
N VAL A 7 9.44 -13.70 30.81
CA VAL A 7 9.40 -12.59 29.83
C VAL A 7 7.98 -12.55 29.27
N GLN A 8 7.14 -11.66 29.80
CA GLN A 8 5.88 -11.32 29.17
C GLN A 8 6.16 -10.59 27.86
N LEU A 9 6.00 -11.29 26.74
CA LEU A 9 5.88 -10.67 25.43
C LEU A 9 4.59 -9.83 25.45
N VAL A 10 4.72 -8.52 25.69
CA VAL A 10 3.61 -7.59 25.50
C VAL A 10 3.35 -7.50 24.00
N THR A 11 2.45 -8.34 23.49
CA THR A 11 1.88 -8.18 22.16
C THR A 11 0.83 -7.07 22.26
N THR A 12 1.29 -5.81 22.22
CA THR A 12 0.36 -4.68 22.05
C THR A 12 -0.25 -4.84 20.66
N VAL A 13 -1.49 -5.32 20.58
CA VAL A 13 -2.28 -5.25 19.35
C VAL A 13 -2.47 -3.76 19.09
N MET A 14 -1.63 -3.18 18.22
CA MET A 14 -1.75 -1.77 17.88
C MET A 14 -3.07 -1.59 17.14
N ALA A 15 -3.97 -0.79 17.70
CA ALA A 15 -5.22 -0.45 17.04
C ALA A 15 -4.94 0.19 15.68
N LEU A 16 -5.66 -0.27 14.65
CA LEU A 16 -5.58 0.30 13.31
C LEU A 16 -5.91 1.80 13.34
N PRO A 17 -5.26 2.63 12.51
CA PRO A 17 -5.61 4.04 12.35
C PRO A 17 -7.11 4.24 12.13
N ASP A 18 -7.66 5.27 12.76
CA ASP A 18 -9.04 5.70 12.53
C ASP A 18 -9.10 6.55 11.26
N VAL A 19 -9.99 6.21 10.34
CA VAL A 19 -10.03 6.81 8.99
C VAL A 19 -11.46 7.07 8.54
N SER A 20 -11.66 8.21 7.87
CA SER A 20 -12.93 8.52 7.19
C SER A 20 -12.97 7.92 5.80
N CYS A 21 -13.95 7.03 5.54
CA CYS A 21 -14.16 6.44 4.22
C CYS A 21 -14.75 7.39 3.17
N TYR A 22 -14.97 8.66 3.54
CA TYR A 22 -15.45 9.72 2.65
C TYR A 22 -14.37 10.75 2.31
N ASP A 23 -13.18 10.64 2.91
CA ASP A 23 -12.03 11.51 2.65
C ASP A 23 -10.84 10.64 2.17
N PRO A 24 -10.49 10.68 0.87
CA PRO A 24 -9.35 9.92 0.34
C PRO A 24 -8.04 10.26 1.06
N SER A 25 -7.86 11.52 1.47
CA SER A 25 -6.67 11.95 2.20
C SER A 25 -6.64 11.38 3.61
N SER A 26 -7.78 11.03 4.21
CA SER A 26 -7.82 10.33 5.51
C SER A 26 -7.33 8.90 5.40
N ILE A 27 -7.67 8.19 4.32
CA ILE A 27 -7.21 6.82 4.08
C ILE A 27 -5.70 6.83 3.84
N GLN A 28 -5.22 7.73 2.98
CA GLN A 28 -3.79 7.91 2.72
C GLN A 28 -3.00 8.18 4.01
N ARG A 29 -3.42 9.16 4.83
CA ARG A 29 -2.77 9.45 6.12
C ARG A 29 -2.78 8.24 7.06
N GLY A 30 -3.83 7.43 7.04
CA GLY A 30 -3.89 6.19 7.81
C GLY A 30 -2.84 5.17 7.36
N GLN A 31 -2.61 5.04 6.06
CA GLN A 31 -1.57 4.15 5.51
C GLN A 31 -0.16 4.68 5.80
N GLU A 32 0.07 5.98 5.67
CA GLU A 32 1.34 6.63 6.03
C GLU A 32 1.66 6.45 7.53
N GLU A 33 0.65 6.55 8.39
CA GLU A 33 0.80 6.29 9.83
C GLU A 33 1.21 4.84 10.11
N CYS A 34 0.74 3.86 9.34
CA CYS A 34 1.21 2.48 9.44
C CYS A 34 2.71 2.35 9.15
N MET A 35 3.21 3.04 8.12
CA MET A 35 4.64 3.07 7.78
C MET A 35 5.46 3.75 8.89
N ARG A 36 5.00 4.92 9.34
CA ARG A 36 5.68 5.72 10.38
C ARG A 36 5.81 4.97 11.70
N ARG A 37 4.80 4.21 12.11
CA ARG A 37 4.81 3.40 13.35
C ARG A 37 5.88 2.32 13.35
N GLU A 38 6.23 1.82 12.17
CA GLU A 38 7.27 0.81 11.97
C GLU A 38 8.65 1.43 11.71
N GLY A 39 8.78 2.76 11.81
CA GLY A 39 10.02 3.49 11.58
C GLY A 39 10.39 3.59 10.10
N LEU A 40 9.45 3.37 9.18
CA LEU A 40 9.66 3.48 7.75
C LEU A 40 9.34 4.92 7.32
N ASP A 41 10.37 5.64 6.88
CA ASP A 41 10.24 6.98 6.32
C ASP A 41 9.83 6.88 4.85
N VAL A 42 8.53 6.80 4.63
CA VAL A 42 7.93 6.69 3.29
C VAL A 42 7.35 8.05 2.93
N ASP A 43 8.17 8.91 2.33
CA ASP A 43 7.70 10.17 1.76
C ASP A 43 7.09 9.88 0.38
N LEU A 44 5.76 9.71 0.36
CA LEU A 44 5.00 9.64 -0.88
C LEU A 44 4.33 10.99 -1.10
N PRO A 45 4.53 11.63 -2.27
CA PRO A 45 3.86 12.89 -2.55
C PRO A 45 2.35 12.66 -2.51
N GLN A 46 1.62 13.60 -1.90
CA GLN A 46 0.17 13.56 -1.95
C GLN A 46 -0.27 13.55 -3.40
N VAL A 47 -1.02 12.51 -3.78
CA VAL A 47 -1.58 12.40 -5.12
C VAL A 47 -2.71 13.41 -5.20
N HIS A 48 -2.37 14.65 -5.57
CA HIS A 48 -3.36 15.67 -5.84
C HIS A 48 -4.11 15.31 -7.11
N LEU A 49 -5.33 14.85 -6.90
CA LEU A 49 -6.33 14.37 -7.85
C LEU A 49 -6.64 15.32 -9.04
N ARG A 50 -6.12 16.55 -9.01
CA ARG A 50 -6.32 17.59 -10.04
C ARG A 50 -5.17 17.73 -11.04
N SER A 51 -3.99 17.15 -10.79
CA SER A 51 -2.78 17.37 -11.62
C SER A 51 -2.29 16.13 -12.38
N GLY A 52 -3.08 15.04 -12.39
CA GLY A 52 -3.00 13.89 -13.30
C GLY A 52 -1.58 13.37 -13.59
N MET A 53 -0.99 13.82 -14.71
CA MET A 53 0.34 13.37 -15.16
C MET A 53 1.49 13.78 -14.23
N GLN A 54 1.47 14.99 -13.65
CA GLN A 54 2.58 15.47 -12.82
C GLN A 54 2.60 14.76 -11.47
N ALA A 55 1.41 14.54 -10.89
CA ALA A 55 1.25 13.78 -9.65
C ALA A 55 1.68 12.31 -9.83
N LYS A 56 1.34 11.69 -10.98
CA LYS A 56 1.78 10.33 -11.32
C LYS A 56 3.30 10.22 -11.36
N GLN A 57 3.97 11.12 -12.10
CA GLN A 57 5.42 11.04 -12.24
C GLN A 57 6.12 11.21 -10.90
N SER A 58 5.72 12.20 -10.10
CA SER A 58 6.27 12.38 -8.76
C SER A 58 6.04 11.17 -7.84
N TYR A 59 4.88 10.52 -7.94
CA TYR A 59 4.57 9.31 -7.17
C TYR A 59 5.44 8.12 -7.57
N MET A 60 5.64 7.90 -8.88
CA MET A 60 6.50 6.83 -9.40
C MET A 60 7.97 7.06 -9.03
N ASP A 61 8.43 8.31 -9.12
CA ASP A 61 9.79 8.69 -8.73
C ASP A 61 10.02 8.48 -7.22
N ALA A 62 9.01 8.77 -6.39
CA ALA A 62 9.07 8.51 -4.95
C ALA A 62 9.10 7.00 -4.64
N ILE A 63 8.31 6.18 -5.32
CA ILE A 63 8.37 4.70 -5.17
C ILE A 63 9.76 4.19 -5.50
N LEU A 64 10.31 4.61 -6.65
CA LEU A 64 11.67 4.23 -7.03
C LEU A 64 12.68 4.72 -6.00
N SER A 65 12.50 5.94 -5.47
CA SER A 65 13.43 6.51 -4.50
C SER A 65 13.42 5.80 -3.15
N ASN A 66 12.25 5.44 -2.65
CA ASN A 66 12.06 4.77 -1.37
C ASN A 66 12.45 3.28 -1.42
N ASN A 67 12.63 2.72 -2.62
CA ASN A 67 12.88 1.29 -2.81
C ASN A 67 14.04 1.03 -3.81
N LYS A 68 14.97 1.97 -3.99
CA LYS A 68 16.06 1.90 -5.01
C LYS A 68 16.86 0.60 -4.98
N ASP A 69 16.93 -0.04 -3.82
CA ASP A 69 17.68 -1.26 -3.58
C ASP A 69 16.80 -2.29 -2.85
N ILE A 70 16.58 -3.43 -3.51
CA ILE A 70 15.79 -4.53 -2.97
C ILE A 70 16.41 -5.14 -1.72
N HIS A 71 17.75 -5.11 -1.58
CA HIS A 71 18.40 -5.56 -0.36
C HIS A 71 18.10 -4.66 0.82
N THR A 72 17.94 -3.35 0.59
CA THR A 72 17.49 -2.41 1.64
C THR A 72 16.06 -2.72 2.06
N VAL A 73 15.16 -2.97 1.10
CA VAL A 73 13.79 -3.41 1.39
C VAL A 73 13.78 -4.70 2.22
N CYS A 74 14.62 -5.67 1.87
CA CYS A 74 14.69 -6.96 2.56
C CYS A 74 15.38 -6.92 3.92
N ARG A 75 16.30 -5.98 4.17
CA ARG A 75 16.82 -5.74 5.53
C ARG A 75 15.72 -5.28 6.49
N GLU A 76 14.73 -4.56 5.96
CA GLU A 76 13.59 -4.02 6.72
C GLU A 76 12.32 -4.88 6.54
N LYS A 77 12.47 -6.15 6.15
CA LYS A 77 11.36 -7.05 5.80
C LYS A 77 10.26 -7.10 6.87
N LEU A 78 10.61 -7.36 8.13
CA LEU A 78 9.63 -7.49 9.21
C LEU A 78 8.86 -6.19 9.50
N PRO A 79 9.51 -5.02 9.69
CA PRO A 79 8.82 -3.72 9.74
C PRO A 79 7.91 -3.48 8.54
N ARG A 80 8.37 -3.76 7.32
CA ARG A 80 7.60 -3.55 6.09
C ARG A 80 6.40 -4.48 5.97
N GLN A 81 6.52 -5.74 6.38
CA GLN A 81 5.39 -6.68 6.44
C GLN A 81 4.29 -6.19 7.38
N ARG A 82 4.66 -5.71 8.57
CA ARG A 82 3.69 -5.15 9.54
C ARG A 82 3.04 -3.88 9.01
N ALA A 83 3.83 -2.99 8.42
CA ALA A 83 3.32 -1.75 7.85
C ALA A 83 2.38 -1.99 6.66
N MET A 84 2.73 -2.92 5.75
CA MET A 84 1.89 -3.33 4.63
C MET A 84 0.58 -3.96 5.09
N SER A 85 0.64 -4.88 6.06
CA SER A 85 -0.56 -5.49 6.65
C SER A 85 -1.51 -4.43 7.22
N CYS A 86 -0.98 -3.50 8.01
CA CYS A 86 -1.74 -2.38 8.56
C CYS A 86 -2.35 -1.50 7.45
N ALA A 87 -1.58 -1.17 6.41
CA ALA A 87 -2.06 -0.34 5.31
C ALA A 87 -3.18 -1.01 4.49
N ILE A 88 -3.11 -2.33 4.30
CA ILE A 88 -4.15 -3.14 3.67
C ILE A 88 -5.41 -3.21 4.53
N ASP A 89 -5.27 -3.42 5.84
CA ASP A 89 -6.41 -3.39 6.77
C ASP A 89 -7.09 -2.02 6.78
N VAL A 90 -6.31 -0.92 6.76
CA VAL A 90 -6.83 0.44 6.64
C VAL A 90 -7.63 0.63 5.35
N ALA A 91 -7.10 0.20 4.20
CA ALA A 91 -7.82 0.28 2.93
C ALA A 91 -9.11 -0.58 2.96
N SER A 92 -9.03 -1.78 3.53
CA SER A 92 -10.12 -2.74 3.61
C SER A 92 -11.30 -2.27 4.46
N LYS A 93 -11.08 -1.39 5.45
CA LYS A 93 -12.17 -0.76 6.24
C LYS A 93 -13.15 0.00 5.37
N CYS A 94 -12.67 0.65 4.32
CA CYS A 94 -13.47 1.50 3.44
C CYS A 94 -13.92 0.79 2.15
N MET A 95 -13.49 -0.45 1.96
CA MET A 95 -13.81 -1.25 0.80
C MET A 95 -15.18 -1.96 0.96
N PRO A 96 -16.06 -1.91 -0.04
CA PRO A 96 -17.31 -2.67 -0.01
C PRO A 96 -17.04 -4.18 -0.10
N ALA A 97 -17.90 -4.98 0.53
CA ALA A 97 -17.73 -6.43 0.64
C ALA A 97 -17.45 -7.11 -0.71
N GLY A 98 -18.15 -6.73 -1.78
CA GLY A 98 -17.98 -7.33 -3.11
C GLY A 98 -16.64 -7.03 -3.80
N TYR A 99 -15.80 -6.16 -3.24
CA TYR A 99 -14.48 -5.86 -3.76
C TYR A 99 -13.32 -6.36 -2.89
N LYS A 100 -13.61 -6.83 -1.66
CA LYS A 100 -12.59 -7.26 -0.71
C LYS A 100 -11.73 -8.41 -1.23
N ASP A 101 -12.32 -9.29 -2.03
CA ASP A 101 -11.63 -10.46 -2.59
C ASP A 101 -10.60 -10.10 -3.69
N TYR A 102 -10.61 -8.85 -4.17
CA TYR A 102 -9.60 -8.37 -5.13
C TYR A 102 -8.38 -7.72 -4.46
N LEU A 103 -8.45 -7.45 -3.15
CA LEU A 103 -7.27 -7.07 -2.38
C LEU A 103 -6.58 -8.31 -1.83
N PRO A 104 -5.24 -8.35 -1.83
CA PRO A 104 -4.56 -9.30 -0.95
C PRO A 104 -5.02 -9.01 0.47
N ASP A 105 -5.38 -10.06 1.21
CA ASP A 105 -5.53 -9.92 2.65
C ASP A 105 -4.17 -9.58 3.29
N SER A 106 -4.19 -9.14 4.54
CA SER A 106 -2.99 -8.71 5.25
C SER A 106 -1.90 -9.79 5.34
N SER A 107 -2.27 -11.08 5.44
CA SER A 107 -1.32 -12.19 5.42
C SER A 107 -0.72 -12.38 4.04
N SER A 108 -1.54 -12.35 3.00
CA SER A 108 -1.11 -12.44 1.60
C SER A 108 -0.19 -11.27 1.23
N ALA A 109 -0.48 -10.06 1.70
CA ALA A 109 0.33 -8.88 1.48
C ALA A 109 1.71 -8.98 2.17
N ALA A 110 1.76 -9.54 3.38
CA ALA A 110 3.03 -9.84 4.05
C ALA A 110 3.86 -10.90 3.29
N GLY A 111 3.18 -11.93 2.75
CA GLY A 111 3.80 -13.00 1.98
C GLY A 111 4.47 -12.54 0.68
N ILE A 112 4.01 -11.45 0.07
CA ILE A 112 4.68 -10.87 -1.11
C ILE A 112 6.13 -10.48 -0.79
N LEU A 113 6.39 -9.94 0.39
CA LEU A 113 7.75 -9.61 0.81
C LEU A 113 8.59 -10.85 1.14
N ASP A 114 7.97 -11.96 1.52
CA ASP A 114 8.70 -13.23 1.65
C ASP A 114 9.24 -13.66 0.28
N GLU A 115 8.36 -13.76 -0.72
CA GLU A 115 8.72 -14.20 -2.06
C GLU A 115 9.80 -13.33 -2.71
N ILE A 116 9.66 -12.00 -2.59
CA ILE A 116 10.63 -11.02 -3.12
C ILE A 116 11.98 -11.17 -2.44
N CYS A 117 12.00 -11.32 -1.10
CA CYS A 117 13.25 -11.33 -0.34
C CYS A 117 13.95 -12.68 -0.30
N ASP A 118 13.23 -13.76 -0.58
CA ASP A 118 13.81 -15.08 -0.78
C ASP A 118 14.46 -15.19 -2.18
N ASN A 119 14.03 -14.35 -3.13
CA ASN A 119 14.53 -14.30 -4.51
C ASN A 119 14.85 -12.87 -4.99
N PRO A 120 15.73 -12.11 -4.29
CA PRO A 120 15.92 -10.68 -4.56
C PRO A 120 16.43 -10.39 -5.98
N ASP A 121 17.21 -11.31 -6.56
CA ASP A 121 17.75 -11.18 -7.91
C ASP A 121 16.71 -11.35 -9.02
N LEU A 122 15.56 -11.97 -8.71
CA LEU A 122 14.45 -12.14 -9.65
C LEU A 122 13.54 -10.91 -9.68
N PHE A 123 13.58 -10.06 -8.65
CA PHE A 123 12.74 -8.89 -8.56
C PHE A 123 13.38 -7.67 -9.22
N ASN A 124 12.81 -7.25 -10.35
CA ASN A 124 13.24 -6.03 -11.02
C ASN A 124 12.31 -4.86 -10.66
N ILE A 125 12.77 -4.00 -9.74
CA ILE A 125 11.96 -2.86 -9.30
C ILE A 125 11.61 -1.88 -10.43
N LYS A 126 12.52 -1.68 -11.40
CA LYS A 126 12.23 -0.79 -12.54
C LYS A 126 11.09 -1.34 -13.39
N CYS A 127 11.08 -2.66 -13.59
CA CYS A 127 9.99 -3.35 -14.28
C CYS A 127 8.67 -3.23 -13.50
N ALA A 128 8.69 -3.49 -12.19
CA ALA A 128 7.52 -3.35 -11.33
C ALA A 128 6.96 -1.91 -11.34
N THR A 129 7.81 -0.89 -11.26
CA THR A 129 7.39 0.51 -11.38
C THR A 129 6.83 0.82 -12.77
N ALA A 130 7.44 0.32 -13.85
CA ALA A 130 6.91 0.52 -15.20
C ALA A 130 5.51 -0.08 -15.35
N LYS A 131 5.29 -1.30 -14.84
CA LYS A 131 3.97 -1.94 -14.83
C LYS A 131 2.96 -1.23 -13.94
N ALA A 132 3.37 -0.74 -12.78
CA ALA A 132 2.52 0.12 -11.96
C ALA A 132 2.14 1.40 -12.71
N SER A 133 3.09 2.02 -13.43
CA SER A 133 2.85 3.21 -14.26
C SER A 133 1.84 2.97 -15.39
N GLU A 134 1.92 1.83 -16.08
CA GLU A 134 0.95 1.39 -17.10
C GLU A 134 -0.44 1.19 -16.48
N LEU A 135 -0.51 0.55 -15.31
CA LEU A 135 -1.76 0.35 -14.58
C LEU A 135 -2.44 1.69 -14.22
N PHE A 136 -1.64 2.65 -13.75
CA PHE A 136 -2.11 4.02 -13.49
C PHE A 136 -2.65 4.71 -14.76
N ASP A 137 -1.98 4.56 -15.91
CA ASP A 137 -2.45 5.14 -17.17
C ASP A 137 -3.76 4.52 -17.64
N CYS A 138 -3.87 3.19 -17.55
CA CYS A 138 -5.08 2.48 -17.92
C CYS A 138 -6.27 2.90 -17.04
N GLY A 139 -6.08 2.98 -15.72
CA GLY A 139 -7.09 3.52 -14.81
C GLY A 139 -7.50 4.96 -15.17
N TYR A 140 -6.54 5.84 -15.41
CA TYR A 140 -6.82 7.23 -15.79
C TYR A 140 -7.61 7.32 -17.10
N GLY A 141 -7.22 6.55 -18.12
CA GLY A 141 -7.89 6.48 -19.43
C GLY A 141 -9.33 5.95 -19.34
N ARG A 142 -9.62 5.08 -18.37
CA ARG A 142 -10.98 4.56 -18.09
C ARG A 142 -11.86 5.53 -17.30
N GLY A 143 -11.38 6.75 -17.04
CA GLY A 143 -12.19 7.81 -16.48
C GLY A 143 -12.12 7.89 -14.96
N ILE A 144 -10.96 7.58 -14.36
CA ILE A 144 -10.65 8.13 -13.03
C ILE A 144 -10.44 9.66 -13.16
N GLN A 145 -11.50 10.39 -13.53
CA GLN A 145 -11.61 11.81 -13.27
C GLN A 145 -12.04 11.90 -11.81
N TYR A 146 -11.04 12.10 -10.95
CA TYR A 146 -11.16 12.17 -9.49
C TYR A 146 -11.92 13.42 -9.01
N GLY A 147 -13.15 13.63 -9.49
CA GLY A 147 -13.99 14.77 -9.15
C GLY A 147 -15.47 14.38 -9.01
N GLY A 148 -15.99 14.52 -7.79
CA GLY A 148 -17.43 14.75 -7.55
C GLY A 148 -18.30 13.59 -7.04
N GLY A 149 -17.75 12.45 -6.62
CA GLY A 149 -18.54 11.32 -6.07
C GLY A 149 -18.03 10.83 -4.70
N PRO A 150 -18.85 10.07 -3.95
CA PRO A 150 -18.42 9.45 -2.69
C PRO A 150 -17.16 8.60 -2.90
N THR A 151 -16.18 8.73 -2.00
CA THR A 151 -14.89 8.01 -2.07
C THR A 151 -15.03 6.49 -2.12
N LYS A 152 -16.10 5.93 -1.55
CA LYS A 152 -16.48 4.52 -1.68
C LYS A 152 -16.63 4.11 -3.15
N ASP A 153 -17.30 4.93 -3.97
CA ASP A 153 -17.53 4.65 -5.39
C ASP A 153 -16.25 4.86 -6.21
N LEU A 154 -15.41 5.81 -5.81
CA LEU A 154 -14.12 6.06 -6.43
C LEU A 154 -13.14 4.90 -6.21
N LEU A 155 -13.01 4.41 -4.97
CA LEU A 155 -12.18 3.24 -4.66
C LEU A 155 -12.69 2.02 -5.42
N CYS A 156 -14.01 1.77 -5.44
CA CYS A 156 -14.59 0.67 -6.20
C CYS A 156 -14.28 0.74 -7.69
N LYS A 157 -14.43 1.93 -8.29
CA LYS A 157 -14.10 2.15 -9.70
C LYS A 157 -12.62 1.98 -9.96
N ALA A 158 -11.76 2.52 -9.11
CA ALA A 158 -10.31 2.36 -9.22
C ALA A 158 -9.91 0.87 -9.14
N PHE A 159 -10.50 0.10 -8.23
CA PHE A 159 -10.23 -1.34 -8.12
C PHE A 159 -10.78 -2.15 -9.31
N HIS A 160 -12.02 -1.90 -9.72
CA HIS A 160 -12.59 -2.54 -10.91
C HIS A 160 -11.72 -2.27 -12.15
N TRP A 161 -11.29 -1.02 -12.33
CA TRP A 161 -10.43 -0.67 -13.45
C TRP A 161 -9.03 -1.26 -13.31
N ASN A 162 -8.43 -1.29 -12.11
CA ASN A 162 -7.15 -1.96 -11.92
C ASN A 162 -7.23 -3.46 -12.27
N VAL A 163 -8.31 -4.15 -11.88
CA VAL A 163 -8.53 -5.55 -12.25
C VAL A 163 -8.69 -5.70 -13.76
N ASP A 164 -9.52 -4.88 -14.40
CA ASP A 164 -9.68 -4.92 -15.86
C ASP A 164 -8.35 -4.68 -16.58
N CYS A 165 -7.60 -3.67 -16.14
CA CYS A 165 -6.30 -3.30 -16.71
C CYS A 165 -5.20 -4.35 -16.46
N LEU A 166 -5.35 -5.19 -15.43
CA LEU A 166 -4.44 -6.32 -15.18
C LEU A 166 -4.77 -7.55 -16.03
N LEU A 167 -5.99 -7.63 -16.57
CA LEU A 167 -6.49 -8.76 -17.36
C LEU A 167 -6.45 -8.51 -18.89
N GLU A 168 -6.08 -7.29 -19.32
CA GLU A 168 -5.79 -6.92 -20.72
C GLU A 168 -4.37 -7.33 -21.15
#